data_AF-A0A7W1G037-F1
#
_entry.id   AF-A0A7W1G037-F1
#
_cell.length_a   1.000
_cell.length_b   1.000
_cell.length_c   1.000
_cell.angle_alpha   90.00
_cell.angle_beta   90.00
_cell.angle_gamma   90.00
#
_symmetry.space_group_name_H-M   'P 1'
#
loop_
_entity.id
_entity.type
_entity.pdbx_description
1 polymer ?
#
loop_
_entity_poly.entity_id
_entity_poly.type
_entity_poly.pdbx_seq_one_letter_code
_entity_poly.pdbx_strand_id
1 'polypeptide(L)'
;MKKVFTLIICLSLVTITQAQNLITNPGFETNFTGWSSFWSRDGLGAATIISSPVHGGSKAVKIYYPSSQDWALSVQNKTIVVPGEVYELSCWIKTDSIIGGSM
;
A
#
# COMPACT_ATOMS: atom_id res chain seq x y z
N MET A 1 -31.08 -44.90 37.75
CA MET A 1 -31.31 -44.21 36.46
C MET A 1 -30.47 -42.94 36.46
N LYS A 2 -29.35 -42.88 35.73
CA LYS A 2 -28.52 -41.66 35.60
C LYS A 2 -28.53 -41.26 34.13
N LYS A 3 -29.23 -40.17 33.80
CA LYS A 3 -29.30 -39.64 32.44
C LYS A 3 -28.08 -38.72 32.25
N VAL A 4 -27.15 -39.13 31.40
CA VAL A 4 -26.00 -38.30 31.01
C VAL A 4 -26.46 -37.39 29.87
N PHE A 5 -26.31 -36.08 30.05
CA PHE A 5 -26.62 -35.07 29.05
C PHE A 5 -25.29 -34.49 28.56
N THR A 6 -24.88 -34.86 27.34
CA THR A 6 -23.65 -34.35 26.73
C THR A 6 -23.97 -33.04 26.01
N LEU A 7 -23.35 -31.94 26.45
CA LEU A 7 -23.45 -30.63 25.81
C LEU A 7 -22.36 -30.51 24.72
N ILE A 8 -22.77 -30.44 23.45
CA ILE A 8 -21.87 -30.16 22.33
C ILE A 8 -21.76 -28.64 22.22
N ILE A 9 -20.60 -28.08 22.59
CA ILE A 9 -20.28 -26.67 22.38
C ILE A 9 -19.80 -26.52 20.93
N CYS A 10 -20.65 -25.97 20.06
CA CYS A 10 -20.26 -25.54 18.72
C CYS A 10 -19.34 -24.32 18.83
N LEU A 11 -18.03 -24.52 18.68
CA LEU A 11 -17.07 -23.44 18.54
C LEU A 11 -17.18 -22.88 17.11
N SER A 12 -17.94 -21.81 16.93
CA SER A 12 -18.01 -21.12 15.63
C SER A 12 -16.70 -20.33 15.41
N LEU A 13 -15.90 -20.75 14.43
CA LEU A 13 -14.77 -19.98 13.92
C LEU A 13 -15.31 -18.72 13.24
N VAL A 14 -15.09 -17.56 13.87
CA VAL A 14 -15.35 -16.27 13.24
C VAL A 14 -14.16 -15.97 12.34
N THR A 15 -14.32 -16.16 11.03
CA THR A 15 -13.31 -15.74 10.06
C THR A 15 -13.46 -14.24 9.82
N ILE A 16 -12.53 -13.44 10.33
CA ILE A 16 -12.42 -12.02 9.97
C ILE A 16 -11.84 -11.98 8.55
N THR A 17 -12.69 -11.75 7.55
CA THR A 17 -12.24 -11.54 6.18
C THR A 17 -11.69 -10.12 6.07
N GLN A 18 -10.38 -9.97 6.21
CA GLN A 18 -9.72 -8.71 5.83
C GLN A 18 -9.88 -8.55 4.31
N ALA A 19 -10.34 -7.38 3.86
CA ALA A 19 -10.36 -7.07 2.43
C ALA A 19 -8.93 -7.19 1.89
N GLN A 20 -8.77 -7.96 0.83
CA GLN A 20 -7.46 -8.16 0.21
C GLN A 20 -7.00 -6.85 -0.42
N ASN A 21 -5.79 -6.40 -0.07
CA ASN A 21 -5.17 -5.27 -0.77
C ASN A 21 -4.92 -5.68 -2.23
N LEU A 22 -5.48 -4.89 -3.16
CA LEU A 22 -5.38 -5.15 -4.59
C LEU A 22 -4.05 -4.68 -5.19
N ILE A 23 -3.25 -3.93 -4.43
CA ILE A 23 -1.96 -3.42 -4.86
C ILE A 23 -0.88 -4.44 -4.51
N THR A 24 -0.12 -4.85 -5.52
CA THR A 24 1.07 -5.69 -5.33
C THR A 24 2.14 -4.92 -4.58
N ASN A 25 2.70 -5.53 -3.53
CA ASN A 25 3.81 -4.97 -2.74
C ASN A 25 3.53 -3.52 -2.26
N PRO A 26 2.45 -3.31 -1.46
CA PRO A 26 2.01 -1.97 -1.06
C PRO A 26 2.98 -1.29 -0.08
N GLY A 27 3.86 -2.07 0.58
CA GLY A 27 4.87 -1.58 1.51
C GLY A 27 6.29 -1.51 0.96
N PHE A 28 6.52 -1.83 -0.31
CA PHE A 28 7.85 -1.83 -0.95
C PHE A 28 8.88 -2.82 -0.37
N GLU A 29 8.43 -3.85 0.35
CA GLU A 29 9.29 -4.87 0.95
C GLU A 29 10.07 -5.69 -0.11
N THR A 30 9.45 -5.88 -1.29
CA THR A 30 10.09 -6.50 -2.46
C THR A 30 10.55 -5.46 -3.49
N ASN A 31 11.11 -4.35 -3.01
CA ASN A 31 11.61 -3.22 -3.81
C ASN A 31 10.48 -2.64 -4.69
N PHE A 32 10.72 -2.44 -5.99
CA PHE A 32 9.73 -1.90 -6.94
C PHE A 32 8.85 -2.96 -7.61
N THR A 33 8.81 -4.19 -7.11
CA THR A 33 7.94 -5.23 -7.69
C THR A 33 6.49 -4.75 -7.75
N GLY A 34 5.88 -4.72 -8.93
CA GLY A 34 4.50 -4.22 -9.14
C GLY A 34 4.34 -2.70 -9.27
N TRP A 35 5.45 -1.95 -9.20
CA TRP A 35 5.49 -0.49 -9.35
C TRP A 35 6.28 -0.10 -10.60
N SER A 36 5.87 0.99 -11.25
CA SER A 36 6.60 1.54 -12.39
C SER A 36 7.94 2.13 -11.93
N SER A 37 8.92 2.15 -12.82
CA SER A 37 10.10 3.00 -12.63
C SER A 37 9.66 4.46 -12.53
N PHE A 38 10.35 5.24 -11.70
CA PHE A 38 10.14 6.68 -11.66
C PHE A 38 10.46 7.28 -13.03
N TRP A 39 9.57 8.15 -13.51
CA TRP A 39 9.73 8.85 -14.77
C TRP A 39 9.28 10.30 -14.62
N SER A 40 10.07 11.19 -15.20
CA SER A 40 9.78 12.61 -15.34
C SER A 40 10.15 13.04 -16.76
N ARG A 41 9.48 14.07 -17.29
CA ARG A 41 9.73 14.55 -18.65
C ARG A 41 11.13 15.14 -18.83
N ASP A 42 11.66 15.77 -17.80
CA ASP A 42 12.98 16.41 -17.80
C ASP A 42 14.10 15.45 -17.36
N GLY A 43 13.76 14.21 -17.00
CA GLY A 43 14.72 13.21 -16.54
C GLY A 43 15.32 13.51 -15.16
N LEU A 44 14.74 14.44 -14.39
CA LEU A 44 15.18 14.76 -13.03
C LEU A 44 14.39 13.98 -11.98
N GLY A 45 14.95 13.87 -10.78
CA GLY A 45 14.34 13.19 -9.65
C GLY A 45 14.53 11.68 -9.65
N ALA A 46 14.07 11.05 -8.58
CA ALA A 46 14.24 9.61 -8.36
C ALA A 46 13.22 9.06 -7.37
N ALA A 47 12.93 7.77 -7.50
CA ALA A 47 12.37 6.96 -6.43
C ALA A 47 13.43 5.97 -5.96
N THR A 48 13.66 5.90 -4.64
CA THR A 48 14.64 4.98 -4.04
C THR A 48 14.01 4.20 -2.90
N ILE A 49 14.44 2.95 -2.74
CA ILE A 49 14.05 2.13 -1.59
C ILE A 49 14.94 2.51 -0.40
N ILE A 50 14.33 2.81 0.72
CA ILE A 50 15.00 3.18 1.97
C ILE A 50 14.58 2.24 3.10
N SER A 51 15.40 2.14 4.15
CA SER A 51 15.11 1.37 5.37
C SER A 51 14.79 2.23 6.60
N SER A 52 14.91 3.56 6.49
CA SER A 52 14.48 4.51 7.51
C SER A 52 14.36 5.92 6.92
N PRO A 53 13.31 6.70 7.25
CA PRO A 53 12.14 6.27 8.03
C PRO A 53 11.22 5.34 7.23
N VAL A 54 10.55 4.41 7.92
CA VAL A 54 9.54 3.49 7.35
C VAL A 54 8.27 3.52 8.20
N HIS A 55 7.11 3.35 7.58
CA HIS A 55 5.83 3.31 8.32
C HIS A 55 5.57 1.94 8.95
N GLY A 56 5.84 0.87 8.21
CA GLY A 56 5.74 -0.51 8.66
C GLY A 56 6.73 -1.38 7.90
N GLY A 57 6.97 -2.60 8.39
CA GLY A 57 7.96 -3.48 7.78
C GLY A 57 9.38 -2.95 7.87
N SER A 58 10.18 -3.18 6.82
CA SER A 58 11.61 -2.85 6.78
C SER A 58 11.97 -1.84 5.70
N LYS A 59 11.04 -1.54 4.78
CA LYS A 59 11.29 -0.68 3.63
C LYS A 59 10.20 0.35 3.42
N ALA A 60 10.56 1.41 2.70
CA ALA A 60 9.64 2.37 2.13
C ALA A 60 10.23 2.93 0.83
N VAL A 61 9.41 3.58 0.02
CA VAL A 61 9.89 4.38 -1.11
C VAL A 61 10.10 5.83 -0.68
N LYS A 62 11.25 6.39 -1.02
CA LYS A 62 11.51 7.83 -0.97
C LYS A 62 11.43 8.37 -2.38
N ILE A 63 10.56 9.35 -2.59
CA ILE A 63 10.46 10.09 -3.85
C ILE A 63 11.13 11.44 -3.63
N TYR A 64 12.02 11.81 -4.55
CA TYR A 64 12.69 13.11 -4.57
C TYR A 64 12.55 13.72 -5.96
N TYR A 65 12.20 14.99 -6.00
CA TYR A 65 12.19 15.76 -7.23
C TYR A 65 12.66 17.20 -6.94
N PRO A 66 13.61 17.75 -7.73
CA PRO A 66 14.33 18.99 -7.39
C PRO A 66 13.61 20.28 -7.82
N SER A 67 12.39 20.21 -8.35
CA SER A 67 11.66 21.34 -8.92
C SER A 67 10.19 21.30 -8.50
N SER A 68 9.42 22.34 -8.81
CA SER A 68 8.01 22.49 -8.44
C SER A 68 7.04 21.74 -9.36
N GLN A 69 7.55 20.87 -10.25
CA GLN A 69 6.73 20.10 -11.17
C GLN A 69 6.25 18.80 -10.52
N ASP A 70 4.98 18.48 -10.76
CA ASP A 70 4.37 17.28 -10.20
C ASP A 70 4.68 16.04 -11.05
N TRP A 71 5.22 15.01 -10.39
CA TRP A 71 5.43 13.69 -10.97
C TRP A 71 4.92 12.61 -10.03
N ALA A 72 4.43 11.51 -10.61
CA ALA A 72 3.83 10.41 -9.87
C ALA A 72 4.65 9.14 -10.02
N LEU A 73 4.76 8.39 -8.92
CA LEU A 73 5.13 6.98 -8.94
C LEU A 73 3.83 6.16 -9.02
N SER A 74 3.68 5.38 -10.09
CA SER A 74 2.45 4.65 -10.36
C SER A 74 2.62 3.14 -10.18
N VAL A 75 1.54 2.46 -9.81
CA VAL A 75 1.48 1.00 -9.93
C VAL A 75 1.65 0.59 -11.39
N GLN A 76 2.40 -0.50 -11.63
CA GLN A 76 2.76 -0.92 -12.98
C GLN A 76 1.54 -1.45 -13.76
N ASN A 77 0.71 -2.24 -13.07
CA ASN A 77 -0.46 -2.87 -13.67
C ASN A 77 -1.73 -2.16 -13.23
N LYS A 78 -2.72 -2.12 -14.13
CA LYS A 78 -4.06 -1.66 -13.78
C LYS A 78 -4.65 -2.57 -12.72
N THR A 79 -5.11 -1.98 -11.63
CA THR A 79 -5.92 -2.68 -10.64
C THR A 79 -7.26 -3.05 -11.27
N ILE A 80 -7.58 -4.34 -11.27
CA ILE A 80 -8.87 -4.83 -11.76
C ILE A 80 -9.92 -4.53 -10.68
N VAL A 81 -10.95 -3.77 -11.06
CA VAL A 81 -12.08 -3.39 -10.20
C VAL A 81 -13.38 -3.89 -10.81
N VAL A 82 -14.38 -4.14 -9.97
CA VAL A 82 -15.70 -4.61 -10.38
C VAL A 82 -16.68 -3.43 -10.37
N PRO A 83 -17.45 -3.20 -11.44
CA PRO A 83 -18.47 -2.15 -11.45
C PRO A 83 -19.49 -2.31 -10.32
N GLY A 84 -19.80 -1.21 -9.62
CA GLY A 84 -20.76 -1.20 -8.52
C GLY A 84 -20.18 -1.51 -7.14
N GLU A 85 -18.94 -1.99 -7.07
CA GLU A 85 -18.23 -2.21 -5.81
C GLU A 85 -17.58 -0.91 -5.29
N VAL A 86 -17.40 -0.83 -3.97
CA VAL A 86 -16.71 0.28 -3.29
C VAL A 86 -15.31 -0.17 -2.90
N TYR A 87 -14.31 0.62 -3.26
CA TYR A 87 -12.92 0.37 -2.92
C TYR A 87 -12.36 1.52 -2.08
N GLU A 88 -11.56 1.17 -1.08
CA GLU A 88 -10.80 2.13 -0.29
C GLU A 88 -9.39 2.25 -0.85
N LEU A 89 -8.94 3.48 -1.11
CA LEU A 89 -7.54 3.80 -1.37
C LEU A 89 -7.00 4.60 -0.20
N SER A 90 -5.98 4.06 0.45
CA SER A 90 -5.28 4.71 1.57
C SER A 90 -3.77 4.54 1.43
N CYS A 91 -3.02 5.51 1.96
CA CYS A 91 -1.56 5.47 1.99
C CYS A 91 -1.00 6.22 3.19
N TRP A 92 0.21 5.85 3.60
CA TRP A 92 0.98 6.56 4.61
C TRP A 92 2.08 7.39 3.93
N ILE A 93 2.03 8.70 4.13
CA ILE A 93 3.00 9.62 3.55
C ILE A 93 3.76 10.30 4.69
N LYS A 94 5.08 10.29 4.58
CA LYS A 94 5.95 11.17 5.34
C LYS A 94 6.59 12.16 4.38
N THR A 95 6.53 13.44 4.75
CA THR A 95 7.08 14.52 3.96
C THR A 95 8.29 15.13 4.66
N ASP A 96 9.23 15.62 3.88
CA ASP A 96 10.35 16.41 4.36
C ASP A 96 10.67 17.44 3.28
N SER A 97 10.74 18.71 3.68
CA SER A 97 11.19 19.80 2.82
C SER A 97 10.48 19.85 1.46
N ILE A 98 9.14 19.72 1.44
CA ILE A 98 8.35 19.81 0.21
C ILE A 98 8.45 21.23 -0.35
N ILE A 99 8.90 21.32 -1.60
CA ILE A 99 8.91 22.54 -2.41
C ILE A 99 7.78 22.40 -3.44
N GLY A 100 6.53 22.41 -2.96
CA GLY A 100 5.36 22.45 -3.84
C GLY A 100 5.14 23.87 -4.33
N GLY A 101 4.70 24.02 -5.58
CA GLY A 101 4.17 25.31 -6.03
C GLY A 101 3.03 25.76 -5.11
N SER A 102 3.12 26.98 -4.60
CA SER A 102 1.97 27.63 -3.96
C SER A 102 0.77 27.50 -4.89
N MET A 103 -0.32 26.87 -4.43
CA MET A 103 -1.62 27.02 -5.08
C MET A 103 -2.00 28.49 -5.20
#